data_AF-F6VMP2-F1
#
_entry.id   AF-F6VMP2-F1
#
_cell.length_a   1.000
_cell.length_b   1.000
_cell.length_c   1.000
_cell.angle_alpha   90.00
_cell.angle_beta   90.00
_cell.angle_gamma   90.00
#
_symmetry.space_group_name_H-M   'P 1'
#
loop_
_entity.id
_entity.type
_entity.pdbx_description
1 polymer ?
#
loop_
_entity_poly.entity_id
_entity_poly.type
_entity_poly.pdbx_seq_one_letter_code
_entity_poly.pdbx_strand_id
1 'polypeptide(L)'
;RCCYRASSVATEQSVLRLCNSGWDSGDCQRHFKFLTNPICYPMHHNLWKARTSPQWCETERIQFLSMSTKKKVLVLGSGYVSGPVLEYLSRDNNIEITLGSDMTNQMQQLSKKYNINPVSLTVGKQEAKLQSLVESQDLVISLLPYVLHPVVAKACIESRVNMVTASYITPAMKELEKSVDDAGITVIGELGLDPGLDHMLAMETIDTA
;
A
#
# COMPACT_ATOMS: atom_id res chain seq x y z
N ARG A 1 -5.31 -11.34 -29.80
CA ARG A 1 -5.65 -10.21 -30.70
C ARG A 1 -6.75 -9.40 -30.02
N CYS A 2 -6.48 -8.10 -29.77
CA CYS A 2 -7.40 -7.03 -29.35
C CYS A 2 -8.32 -7.29 -28.13
N CYS A 3 -7.80 -7.09 -26.91
CA CYS A 3 -8.66 -6.56 -25.84
C CYS A 3 -8.86 -5.07 -26.10
N TYR A 4 -10.01 -4.70 -26.66
CA TYR A 4 -10.40 -3.30 -26.71
C TYR A 4 -10.73 -2.83 -25.28
N ARG A 5 -9.93 -1.88 -24.82
CA ARG A 5 -10.09 -1.12 -23.59
C ARG A 5 -11.30 -0.20 -23.75
N ALA A 6 -12.39 -0.46 -23.04
CA ALA A 6 -13.49 0.48 -22.87
C ALA A 6 -13.43 1.05 -21.44
N SER A 7 -12.55 2.02 -21.25
CA SER A 7 -12.64 2.97 -20.15
C SER A 7 -13.53 4.13 -20.62
N SER A 8 -14.75 4.21 -20.11
CA SER A 8 -15.56 5.42 -20.23
C SER A 8 -16.51 5.52 -19.04
N VAL A 9 -16.19 6.46 -18.16
CA VAL A 9 -17.07 6.98 -17.10
C VAL A 9 -18.33 7.51 -17.78
N ALA A 10 -19.47 6.85 -17.57
CA ALA A 10 -20.75 7.30 -18.10
C ALA A 10 -21.44 8.18 -17.05
N THR A 11 -21.40 9.50 -17.25
CA THR A 11 -22.22 10.47 -16.52
C THR A 11 -23.63 10.53 -17.10
N GLU A 12 -24.61 10.86 -16.24
CA GLU A 12 -26.07 10.85 -16.49
C GLU A 12 -26.54 11.53 -17.79
N GLN A 13 -25.78 12.47 -18.36
CA GLN A 13 -26.14 13.17 -19.60
C GLN A 13 -26.13 12.27 -20.85
N SER A 14 -25.48 11.11 -20.79
CA SER A 14 -25.39 10.15 -21.91
C SER A 14 -26.71 9.40 -22.14
N VAL A 15 -27.50 9.24 -21.08
CA VAL A 15 -28.76 8.47 -21.08
C VAL A 15 -29.87 9.20 -21.86
N LEU A 16 -29.92 10.53 -21.76
CA LEU A 16 -30.93 11.34 -22.45
C LEU A 16 -30.76 11.36 -23.98
N ARG A 17 -29.56 11.10 -24.52
CA ARG A 17 -29.35 11.04 -25.98
C ARG A 17 -29.83 9.74 -26.61
N LEU A 18 -29.83 8.62 -25.89
CA LEU A 18 -30.22 7.31 -26.43
C LEU A 18 -31.75 7.11 -26.46
N CYS A 19 -32.50 7.74 -25.55
CA CYS A 19 -33.97 7.66 -25.57
C CYS A 19 -34.60 8.40 -26.78
N ASN A 20 -33.93 9.40 -27.34
CA ASN A 20 -34.43 10.14 -28.53
C ASN A 20 -34.25 9.38 -29.86
N SER A 21 -33.62 8.20 -29.85
CA SER A 21 -33.44 7.34 -31.03
C SER A 21 -34.46 6.19 -31.15
N GLY A 22 -35.61 6.28 -30.46
CA GLY A 22 -36.75 5.40 -30.69
C GLY A 22 -36.68 4.01 -30.03
N TRP A 23 -35.98 3.89 -28.90
CA TRP A 23 -35.98 2.68 -28.07
C TRP A 23 -36.99 2.81 -26.93
N ASP A 24 -37.70 1.73 -26.65
CA ASP A 24 -38.77 1.72 -25.64
C ASP A 24 -38.19 1.65 -24.21
N SER A 25 -38.89 2.25 -23.26
CA SER A 25 -38.41 2.54 -21.89
C SER A 25 -37.93 1.31 -21.09
N GLY A 26 -38.37 0.11 -21.46
CA GLY A 26 -37.97 -1.16 -20.85
C GLY A 26 -36.56 -1.65 -21.23
N ASP A 27 -36.07 -1.35 -22.43
CA ASP A 27 -34.77 -1.83 -22.90
C ASP A 27 -33.60 -0.97 -22.37
N CYS A 28 -33.85 0.32 -22.13
CA CYS A 28 -32.89 1.21 -21.46
C CYS A 28 -32.62 0.77 -20.01
N GLN A 29 -33.63 0.28 -19.28
CA GLN A 29 -33.45 -0.22 -17.91
C GLN A 29 -32.67 -1.54 -17.84
N ARG A 30 -32.81 -2.43 -18.84
CA ARG A 30 -32.04 -3.69 -18.90
C ARG A 30 -30.55 -3.44 -19.16
N HIS A 31 -30.23 -2.49 -20.03
CA HIS A 31 -28.84 -2.12 -20.31
C HIS A 31 -28.16 -1.48 -19.08
N PHE A 32 -28.91 -0.71 -18.29
CA PHE A 32 -28.40 -0.07 -17.06
C PHE A 32 -28.16 -1.08 -15.92
N LYS A 33 -28.98 -2.13 -15.82
CA LYS A 33 -28.76 -3.25 -14.87
C LYS A 33 -27.53 -4.10 -15.23
N PHE A 34 -27.17 -4.19 -16.51
CA PHE A 34 -25.97 -4.89 -16.97
C PHE A 34 -24.66 -4.22 -16.52
N LEU A 35 -24.68 -2.91 -16.31
CA LEU A 35 -23.49 -2.11 -15.95
C LEU A 35 -23.29 -1.96 -14.43
N THR A 36 -24.31 -2.24 -13.62
CA THR A 36 -24.29 -2.00 -12.17
C THR A 36 -24.26 -3.27 -11.33
N ASN A 37 -24.44 -4.45 -11.93
CA ASN A 37 -24.34 -5.74 -11.25
C ASN A 37 -23.75 -6.80 -12.20
N PRO A 38 -22.56 -7.37 -11.92
CA PRO A 38 -22.02 -8.44 -12.72
C PRO A 38 -22.74 -9.74 -12.32
N ILE A 39 -23.89 -10.00 -12.93
CA ILE A 39 -24.53 -11.31 -12.89
C ILE A 39 -24.02 -12.07 -14.11
N CYS A 40 -23.14 -13.06 -13.88
CA CYS A 40 -22.74 -14.02 -14.90
C CYS A 40 -23.99 -14.83 -15.32
N TYR A 41 -24.53 -14.53 -16.50
CA TYR A 41 -25.51 -15.42 -17.13
C TYR A 41 -24.77 -16.44 -18.00
N PRO A 42 -25.01 -17.76 -17.81
CA PRO A 42 -24.46 -18.77 -18.67
C PRO A 42 -25.29 -18.83 -19.96
N MET A 43 -24.66 -18.68 -21.13
CA MET A 43 -25.28 -19.00 -22.40
C MET A 43 -25.04 -20.47 -22.76
N HIS A 44 -26.16 -21.18 -22.93
CA HIS A 44 -26.39 -22.42 -23.68
C HIS A 44 -25.82 -23.78 -23.19
N HIS A 45 -26.78 -24.65 -22.85
CA HIS A 45 -26.84 -26.11 -22.98
C HIS A 45 -25.60 -26.85 -23.51
N ASN A 46 -24.85 -27.51 -22.64
CA ASN A 46 -25.02 -28.93 -22.28
C ASN A 46 -23.76 -29.44 -21.57
N LEU A 47 -23.97 -30.14 -20.44
CA LEU A 47 -23.02 -31.04 -19.79
C LEU A 47 -21.67 -30.43 -19.42
N TRP A 48 -21.49 -29.94 -18.19
CA TRP A 48 -20.35 -30.28 -17.31
C TRP A 48 -20.74 -29.87 -15.89
N LYS A 49 -20.51 -30.77 -14.93
CA LYS A 49 -20.93 -30.67 -13.52
C LYS A 49 -20.52 -29.33 -12.93
N ALA A 50 -21.51 -28.61 -12.37
CA ALA A 50 -21.26 -27.47 -11.51
C ALA A 50 -20.44 -27.93 -10.30
N ARG A 51 -19.12 -27.66 -10.34
CA ARG A 51 -18.31 -27.59 -9.12
C ARG A 51 -18.38 -26.13 -8.66
N THR A 52 -19.45 -25.81 -7.95
CA THR A 52 -19.55 -24.55 -7.20
C THR A 52 -18.58 -24.61 -6.02
N SER A 53 -17.33 -24.21 -6.24
CA SER A 53 -16.44 -23.79 -5.16
C SER A 53 -16.50 -22.26 -5.05
N PRO A 54 -17.12 -21.68 -4.02
CA PRO A 54 -17.24 -20.23 -3.82
C PRO A 54 -15.89 -19.50 -3.75
N GLN A 55 -14.83 -20.25 -3.45
CA GLN A 55 -13.49 -19.76 -3.16
C GLN A 55 -12.82 -19.04 -4.35
N TRP A 56 -13.16 -19.40 -5.59
CA TRP A 56 -12.54 -18.82 -6.79
C TRP A 56 -13.05 -17.39 -7.09
N CYS A 57 -14.28 -17.05 -6.69
CA CYS A 57 -14.87 -15.73 -6.94
C CYS A 57 -14.44 -14.70 -5.86
N GLU A 58 -14.10 -15.17 -4.65
CA GLU A 58 -13.59 -14.34 -3.56
C GLU A 58 -12.19 -13.80 -3.87
N THR A 59 -11.31 -14.64 -4.42
CA THR A 59 -9.91 -14.28 -4.73
C THR A 59 -9.82 -13.19 -5.79
N GLU A 60 -10.64 -13.27 -6.83
CA GLU A 60 -10.70 -12.24 -7.88
C GLU A 60 -11.31 -10.92 -7.38
N ARG A 61 -12.29 -10.97 -6.46
CA ARG A 61 -12.85 -9.78 -5.80
C ARG A 61 -11.84 -9.09 -4.86
N ILE A 62 -11.07 -9.86 -4.10
CA ILE A 62 -10.00 -9.33 -3.23
C ILE A 62 -8.88 -8.71 -4.08
N GLN A 63 -8.50 -9.37 -5.19
CA GLN A 63 -7.56 -8.79 -6.16
C GLN A 63 -8.11 -7.51 -6.80
N PHE A 64 -9.40 -7.45 -7.14
CA PHE A 64 -10.01 -6.27 -7.75
C PHE A 64 -10.18 -5.09 -6.78
N LEU A 65 -10.54 -5.35 -5.52
CA LEU A 65 -10.58 -4.35 -4.44
C LEU A 65 -9.17 -3.83 -4.09
N SER A 66 -8.16 -4.70 -4.17
CA SER A 66 -6.75 -4.35 -4.01
C SER A 66 -6.22 -3.44 -5.12
N MET A 67 -6.90 -3.30 -6.26
CA MET A 67 -6.41 -2.52 -7.41
C MET A 67 -6.86 -1.05 -7.42
N SER A 68 -7.78 -0.62 -6.54
CA SER A 68 -8.30 0.76 -6.57
C SER A 68 -7.73 1.69 -5.49
N THR A 69 -7.08 1.16 -4.46
CA THR A 69 -6.49 1.98 -3.38
C THR A 69 -4.98 2.00 -3.50
N LYS A 70 -4.41 3.18 -3.74
CA LYS A 70 -2.97 3.38 -3.68
C LYS A 70 -2.46 2.97 -2.29
N LYS A 71 -1.32 2.28 -2.24
CA LYS A 71 -0.64 1.92 -1.00
C LYS A 71 0.03 3.15 -0.43
N LYS A 72 -0.16 3.41 0.86
CA LYS A 72 0.36 4.59 1.55
C LYS A 72 1.59 4.22 2.37
N VAL A 73 2.71 4.85 2.09
CA VAL A 73 3.99 4.59 2.75
C VAL A 73 4.49 5.86 3.41
N LEU A 74 4.78 5.76 4.70
CA LEU A 74 5.41 6.82 5.48
C LEU A 74 6.91 6.57 5.59
N VAL A 75 7.72 7.46 5.06
CA VAL A 75 9.18 7.46 5.21
C VAL A 75 9.55 8.47 6.29
N LEU A 76 10.14 8.01 7.38
CA LEU A 76 10.64 8.85 8.47
C LEU A 76 12.15 9.09 8.30
N GLY A 77 12.52 10.35 8.12
CA GLY A 77 13.89 10.80 7.91
C GLY A 77 14.15 11.28 6.48
N SER A 78 14.71 12.49 6.34
CA SER A 78 15.08 13.11 5.06
C SER A 78 16.58 13.07 4.76
N GLY A 79 17.32 12.17 5.41
CA GLY A 79 18.77 12.07 5.27
C GLY A 79 19.21 11.51 3.91
N TYR A 80 20.52 11.29 3.74
CA TYR A 80 21.11 10.83 2.49
C TYR A 80 20.49 9.50 1.98
N VAL A 81 20.19 8.57 2.89
CA VAL A 81 19.62 7.25 2.58
C VAL A 81 18.17 7.35 2.10
N SER A 82 17.45 8.43 2.39
CA SER A 82 16.06 8.61 1.93
C SER A 82 15.96 8.81 0.42
N GLY A 83 16.96 9.46 -0.20
CA GLY A 83 16.97 9.76 -1.63
C GLY A 83 16.80 8.54 -2.56
N PRO A 84 17.60 7.46 -2.40
CA PRO A 84 17.43 6.24 -3.20
C PRO A 84 16.16 5.45 -2.86
N VAL A 85 15.72 5.45 -1.59
CA VAL A 85 14.47 4.79 -1.19
C VAL A 85 13.27 5.46 -1.87
N LEU A 86 13.22 6.79 -1.84
CA LEU A 86 12.17 7.56 -2.52
C LEU A 86 12.21 7.36 -4.04
N GLU A 87 13.41 7.30 -4.64
CA GLU A 87 13.57 7.02 -6.07
C GLU A 87 12.99 5.66 -6.43
N TYR A 88 13.33 4.62 -5.69
CA TYR A 88 12.86 3.26 -5.92
C TYR A 88 11.35 3.13 -5.77
N LEU A 89 10.78 3.65 -4.67
CA LEU A 89 9.34 3.62 -4.42
C LEU A 89 8.55 4.46 -5.44
N SER A 90 9.13 5.55 -5.93
CA SER A 90 8.47 6.40 -6.94
C SER A 90 8.38 5.77 -8.32
N ARG A 91 9.07 4.64 -8.58
CA ARG A 91 8.93 3.90 -9.84
C ARG A 91 7.54 3.30 -9.99
N ASP A 92 6.88 3.00 -8.87
CA ASP A 92 5.53 2.44 -8.84
C ASP A 92 4.48 3.52 -8.54
N ASN A 93 3.65 3.85 -9.55
CA ASN A 93 2.61 4.89 -9.43
C ASN A 93 1.45 4.55 -8.48
N ASN A 94 1.41 3.30 -7.99
CA ASN A 94 0.42 2.81 -7.05
C ASN A 94 0.81 3.08 -5.59
N ILE A 95 1.98 3.68 -5.35
CA ILE A 95 2.48 4.02 -4.02
C ILE A 95 2.35 5.53 -3.81
N GLU A 96 1.69 5.93 -2.73
CA GLU A 96 1.65 7.30 -2.24
C GLU A 96 2.64 7.44 -1.09
N ILE A 97 3.62 8.34 -1.24
CA ILE A 97 4.72 8.48 -0.31
C ILE A 97 4.55 9.74 0.53
N THR A 98 4.55 9.58 1.85
CA THR A 98 4.59 10.68 2.83
C THR A 98 5.97 10.74 3.47
N LEU A 99 6.62 11.90 3.45
CA LEU A 99 7.95 12.09 4.03
C LEU A 99 7.85 12.88 5.34
N GLY A 100 8.20 12.25 6.46
CA GLY A 100 8.24 12.88 7.79
C GLY A 100 9.66 13.22 8.22
N SER A 101 9.98 14.49 8.48
CA SER A 101 11.29 14.91 9.00
C SER A 101 11.23 16.24 9.74
N ASP A 102 12.21 16.52 10.59
CA ASP A 102 12.40 17.82 11.24
C ASP A 102 13.15 18.83 10.32
N MET A 103 13.94 18.33 9.38
CA MET A 103 14.72 19.13 8.44
C MET A 103 13.88 19.58 7.22
N THR A 104 13.18 20.71 7.36
CA THR A 104 12.32 21.29 6.30
C THR A 104 13.05 21.56 4.99
N ASN A 105 14.30 22.03 5.05
CA ASN A 105 15.10 22.33 3.85
C ASN A 105 15.36 21.08 2.98
N GLN A 106 15.70 19.95 3.61
CA GLN A 106 15.95 18.69 2.89
C GLN A 106 14.65 18.13 2.31
N MET A 107 13.56 18.16 3.08
CA MET A 107 12.25 17.73 2.58
C MET A 107 11.82 18.53 1.35
N GLN A 108 12.01 19.85 1.35
CA GLN A 108 11.67 20.69 0.19
C GLN A 108 12.53 20.39 -1.05
N GLN A 109 13.78 19.97 -0.87
CA GLN A 109 14.61 19.55 -1.99
C GLN A 109 14.13 18.21 -2.57
N LEU A 110 13.77 17.26 -1.71
CA LEU A 110 13.24 15.96 -2.12
C LEU A 110 11.86 16.08 -2.77
N SER A 111 11.00 16.98 -2.28
CA SER A 111 9.66 17.22 -2.83
C SER A 111 9.67 17.89 -4.21
N LYS A 112 10.78 18.54 -4.58
CA LYS A 112 10.96 19.05 -5.95
C LYS A 112 11.33 17.94 -6.94
N LYS A 113 11.98 16.88 -6.44
CA LYS A 113 12.50 15.78 -7.27
C LYS A 113 11.50 14.64 -7.42
N TYR A 114 10.73 14.36 -6.37
CA TYR A 114 9.79 13.25 -6.30
C TYR A 114 8.41 13.73 -5.87
N ASN A 115 7.35 13.07 -6.34
CA ASN A 115 5.98 13.38 -5.96
C ASN A 115 5.66 12.80 -4.56
N ILE A 116 6.00 13.54 -3.52
CA ILE A 116 5.86 13.14 -2.11
C ILE A 116 5.06 14.19 -1.33
N ASN A 117 4.41 13.76 -0.25
CA ASN A 117 3.73 14.64 0.70
C ASN A 117 4.68 14.96 1.88
N PRO A 118 5.29 16.15 1.96
CA PRO A 118 6.21 16.49 3.05
C PRO A 118 5.45 16.88 4.32
N VAL A 119 5.83 16.29 5.45
CA VAL A 119 5.25 16.55 6.77
C VAL A 119 6.38 16.87 7.75
N SER A 120 6.35 18.06 8.35
CA SER A 120 7.30 18.39 9.42
C SER A 120 6.92 17.65 10.71
N LEU A 121 7.82 16.78 11.18
CA LEU A 121 7.59 15.95 12.37
C LEU A 121 8.91 15.75 13.12
N THR A 122 8.90 16.02 14.43
CA THR A 122 10.00 15.69 15.33
C THR A 122 9.62 14.49 16.19
N VAL A 123 10.19 13.33 15.87
CA VAL A 123 10.00 12.09 16.62
C VAL A 123 10.60 12.23 18.03
N GLY A 124 9.84 11.86 19.06
CA GLY A 124 10.20 11.99 20.48
C GLY A 124 9.66 13.25 21.19
N LYS A 125 9.15 14.26 20.45
CA LYS A 125 8.44 15.41 21.04
C LYS A 125 6.96 15.45 20.68
N GLN A 126 6.60 14.92 19.52
CA GLN A 126 5.26 15.02 18.93
C GLN A 126 4.63 13.64 18.71
N GLU A 127 4.53 12.84 19.77
CA GLU A 127 4.04 11.45 19.68
C GLU A 127 2.60 11.36 19.17
N ALA A 128 1.69 12.22 19.63
CA ALA A 128 0.31 12.25 19.12
C ALA A 128 0.22 12.55 17.61
N LYS A 129 1.12 13.40 17.10
CA LYS A 129 1.20 13.69 15.66
C LYS A 129 1.79 12.52 14.88
N LEU A 130 2.77 11.83 15.45
CA LEU A 130 3.31 10.61 14.86
C LEU A 130 2.23 9.53 14.77
N GLN A 131 1.47 9.29 15.85
CA GLN A 131 0.43 8.27 15.90
C GLN A 131 -0.66 8.49 14.85
N SER A 132 -1.23 9.70 14.79
CA SER A 132 -2.23 10.05 13.77
C SER A 132 -1.69 9.94 12.34
N LEU A 133 -0.40 10.23 12.14
CA LEU A 133 0.23 10.06 10.83
C LEU A 133 0.38 8.58 10.48
N VAL A 134 0.86 7.75 11.41
CA VAL A 134 1.06 6.30 11.22
C VAL A 134 -0.27 5.60 10.93
N GLU A 135 -1.34 5.93 11.65
CA GLU A 135 -2.68 5.33 11.47
C GLU A 135 -3.23 5.49 10.04
N SER A 136 -2.82 6.53 9.32
CA SER A 136 -3.26 6.80 7.95
C SER A 136 -2.52 6.00 6.87
N GLN A 137 -1.57 5.16 7.25
CA GLN A 137 -0.55 4.57 6.35
C GLN A 137 -0.59 3.04 6.43
N ASP A 138 -0.15 2.38 5.35
CA ASP A 138 -0.06 0.91 5.29
C ASP A 138 1.31 0.39 5.77
N LEU A 139 2.36 1.19 5.60
CA LEU A 139 3.74 0.84 5.92
C LEU A 139 4.52 2.05 6.41
N VAL A 140 5.36 1.85 7.44
CA VAL A 140 6.30 2.85 7.95
C VAL A 140 7.74 2.40 7.71
N ILE A 141 8.54 3.23 7.05
CA ILE A 141 9.97 3.02 6.85
C ILE A 141 10.73 4.01 7.74
N SER A 142 11.41 3.49 8.77
CA SER A 142 12.22 4.31 9.67
C SER A 142 13.68 4.36 9.21
N LEU A 143 14.08 5.53 8.70
CA LEU A 143 15.47 5.89 8.38
C LEU A 143 16.04 6.87 9.42
N LEU A 144 15.48 6.85 10.63
CA LEU A 144 15.91 7.66 11.77
C LEU A 144 17.07 7.00 12.53
N PRO A 145 17.76 7.74 13.42
CA PRO A 145 18.71 7.15 14.35
C PRO A 145 18.06 6.06 15.21
N TYR A 146 18.79 4.96 15.47
CA TYR A 146 18.27 3.75 16.12
C TYR A 146 17.63 3.97 17.51
N VAL A 147 18.01 5.05 18.20
CA VAL A 147 17.45 5.43 19.52
C VAL A 147 15.96 5.76 19.43
N LEU A 148 15.48 6.19 18.26
CA LEU A 148 14.09 6.60 18.05
C LEU A 148 13.20 5.45 17.56
N HIS A 149 13.77 4.32 17.12
CA HIS A 149 13.00 3.18 16.60
C HIS A 149 11.97 2.63 17.60
N PRO A 150 12.26 2.51 18.92
CA PRO A 150 11.26 2.04 19.89
C PRO A 150 10.02 2.94 19.98
N VAL A 151 10.17 4.26 19.81
CA VAL A 151 9.05 5.22 19.83
C VAL A 151 8.17 5.01 18.59
N VAL A 152 8.79 4.84 17.43
CA VAL A 152 8.07 4.57 16.18
C VAL A 152 7.40 3.19 16.23
N ALA A 153 8.08 2.18 16.76
CA ALA A 153 7.54 0.83 16.88
C ALA A 153 6.31 0.78 17.78
N LYS A 154 6.31 1.48 18.92
CA LYS A 154 5.12 1.62 19.78
C LYS A 154 3.93 2.22 19.03
N ALA A 155 4.16 3.31 18.29
CA ALA A 155 3.10 3.91 17.46
C ALA A 155 2.59 2.95 16.38
N CYS A 156 3.47 2.15 15.78
CA CYS A 156 3.10 1.15 14.77
C CYS A 156 2.30 -0.02 15.38
N ILE A 157 2.65 -0.48 16.59
CA ILE A 157 1.92 -1.52 17.33
C ILE A 157 0.50 -1.04 17.66
N GLU A 158 0.37 0.19 18.18
CA GLU A 158 -0.94 0.77 18.53
C GLU A 158 -1.85 0.93 17.31
N SER A 159 -1.28 1.39 16.18
CA SER A 159 -2.02 1.61 14.94
C SER A 159 -2.13 0.36 14.06
N ARG A 160 -1.51 -0.77 14.45
CA ARG A 160 -1.41 -2.02 13.68
C ARG A 160 -0.86 -1.83 12.26
N VAL A 161 0.22 -1.05 12.14
CA VAL A 161 0.88 -0.75 10.86
C VAL A 161 2.24 -1.45 10.80
N ASN A 162 2.60 -1.97 9.62
CA ASN A 162 3.88 -2.64 9.41
C ASN A 162 5.04 -1.64 9.43
N MET A 163 6.20 -2.10 9.88
CA MET A 163 7.39 -1.26 10.03
C MET A 163 8.63 -1.91 9.42
N VAL A 164 9.47 -1.10 8.79
CA VAL A 164 10.78 -1.51 8.26
C VAL A 164 11.85 -0.56 8.74
N THR A 165 13.01 -1.09 9.12
CA THR A 165 14.17 -0.30 9.55
C THR A 165 15.47 -0.81 8.93
N ALA A 166 16.41 0.12 8.73
CA ALA A 166 17.74 -0.16 8.20
C ALA A 166 18.82 -0.15 9.31
N SER A 167 18.46 -0.57 10.52
CA SER A 167 19.34 -0.51 11.69
C SER A 167 19.29 -1.79 12.49
N TYR A 168 20.34 -2.01 13.30
CA TYR A 168 20.40 -3.08 14.29
C TYR A 168 19.18 -3.10 15.21
N ILE A 169 18.71 -4.32 15.53
CA ILE A 169 17.63 -4.51 16.50
C ILE A 169 18.20 -4.37 17.91
N THR A 170 17.86 -3.26 18.58
CA THR A 170 18.28 -2.97 19.95
C THR A 170 17.55 -3.85 20.98
N PRO A 171 18.08 -4.04 22.19
CA PRO A 171 17.38 -4.77 23.26
C PRO A 171 15.98 -4.22 23.55
N ALA A 172 15.82 -2.89 23.52
CA ALA A 172 14.53 -2.22 23.69
C ALA A 172 13.52 -2.56 22.58
N MET A 173 13.99 -2.84 21.35
CA MET A 173 13.12 -3.34 20.27
C MET A 173 12.75 -4.81 20.48
N LYS A 174 13.68 -5.64 20.98
CA LYS A 174 13.41 -7.06 21.28
C LYS A 174 12.35 -7.23 22.39
N GLU A 175 12.33 -6.33 23.37
CA GLU A 175 11.28 -6.33 24.40
C GLU A 175 9.87 -6.13 23.81
N LEU A 176 9.75 -5.50 22.65
CA LEU A 176 8.48 -5.25 21.97
C LEU A 176 8.04 -6.40 21.05
N GLU A 177 8.86 -7.44 20.88
CA GLU A 177 8.59 -8.58 19.97
C GLU A 177 7.25 -9.26 20.27
N LYS A 178 6.96 -9.54 21.54
CA LYS A 178 5.67 -10.11 21.94
C LYS A 178 4.48 -9.21 21.57
N SER A 179 4.63 -7.90 21.79
CA SER A 179 3.58 -6.93 21.47
C SER A 179 3.38 -6.80 19.95
N VAL A 180 4.44 -6.97 19.16
CA VAL A 180 4.39 -7.00 17.69
C VAL A 180 3.63 -8.23 17.20
N ASP A 181 3.92 -9.40 17.77
CA ASP A 181 3.21 -10.65 17.46
C ASP A 181 1.74 -10.59 17.86
N ASP A 182 1.44 -10.09 19.06
CA ASP A 182 0.06 -9.90 19.55
C ASP A 182 -0.74 -8.91 18.70
N ALA A 183 -0.08 -7.88 18.15
CA ALA A 183 -0.70 -6.92 17.24
C ALA A 183 -0.87 -7.48 15.80
N GLY A 184 -0.17 -8.57 15.47
CA GLY A 184 -0.20 -9.20 14.15
C GLY A 184 0.45 -8.34 13.05
N ILE A 185 1.44 -7.52 13.41
CA ILE A 185 2.17 -6.68 12.45
C ILE A 185 3.53 -7.28 12.12
N THR A 186 4.09 -6.93 10.97
CA THR A 186 5.45 -7.29 10.61
C THR A 186 6.39 -6.12 10.85
N VAL A 187 7.44 -6.36 11.64
CA VAL A 187 8.55 -5.43 11.84
C VAL A 187 9.83 -6.06 11.31
N ILE A 188 10.40 -5.49 10.25
CA ILE A 188 11.66 -5.99 9.66
C ILE A 188 12.79 -5.04 10.01
N GLY A 189 13.77 -5.54 10.75
CA GLY A 189 15.01 -4.84 11.08
C GLY A 189 16.15 -5.17 10.14
N GLU A 190 17.28 -4.49 10.34
CA GLU A 190 18.57 -4.89 9.75
C GLU A 190 18.57 -4.99 8.22
N LEU A 191 17.82 -4.11 7.54
CA LEU A 191 17.82 -4.02 6.07
C LEU A 191 18.71 -2.87 5.60
N GLY A 192 19.96 -3.18 5.26
CA GLY A 192 20.91 -2.19 4.78
C GLY A 192 22.12 -2.82 4.11
N LEU A 193 23.26 -2.16 4.24
CA LEU A 193 24.54 -2.68 3.77
C LEU A 193 25.19 -3.58 4.83
N ASP A 194 25.41 -3.01 6.01
CA ASP A 194 25.89 -3.65 7.24
C ASP A 194 25.19 -2.93 8.40
N PRO A 195 24.19 -3.54 9.05
CA PRO A 195 23.67 -4.89 8.81
C PRO A 195 22.68 -4.93 7.63
N GLY A 196 22.61 -6.06 6.94
CA GLY A 196 21.66 -6.36 5.85
C GLY A 196 22.23 -7.26 4.76
N LEU A 197 22.94 -6.69 3.78
CA LEU A 197 23.52 -7.47 2.67
C LEU A 197 24.53 -8.50 3.16
N ASP A 198 25.28 -8.20 4.22
CA ASP A 198 26.15 -9.14 4.90
C ASP A 198 25.39 -10.36 5.44
N HIS A 199 24.22 -10.16 6.08
CA HIS A 199 23.37 -11.23 6.57
C HIS A 199 22.82 -12.08 5.41
N MET A 200 22.35 -11.44 4.33
CA MET A 200 21.79 -12.15 3.18
C MET A 200 22.83 -13.05 2.50
N LEU A 201 24.04 -12.53 2.24
CA LEU A 201 25.11 -13.29 1.59
C LEU A 201 25.67 -14.40 2.49
N ALA A 202 25.79 -14.14 3.80
CA ALA A 202 26.23 -15.14 4.76
C ALA A 202 25.23 -16.30 4.85
N MET A 203 23.94 -15.99 4.99
CA MET A 203 22.89 -17.02 5.07
C MET A 203 22.75 -17.80 3.77
N GLU A 204 22.85 -17.16 2.59
CA GLU A 204 22.85 -17.87 1.31
C GLU A 204 23.97 -18.92 1.24
N THR A 205 25.16 -18.57 1.70
CA THR A 205 26.31 -19.50 1.71
C THR A 205 26.12 -20.62 2.74
N ILE A 206 25.54 -20.33 3.91
CA ILE A 206 25.28 -21.32 4.96
C ILE A 206 24.18 -22.30 4.55
N ASP A 207 23.09 -21.80 3.95
CA ASP A 207 21.95 -22.63 3.56
C ASP A 207 22.24 -23.52 2.33
N THR A 208 23.20 -23.12 1.50
CA THR A 208 23.62 -23.88 0.30
C THR A 208 24.76 -24.85 0.56
N ALA A 209 25.38 -24.84 1.74
CA ALA A 209 26.48 -25.71 2.14
C ALA A 209 25.99 -27.08 2.64
#